data_AF-A0A7V5JK50-F1
#
_entry.id   AF-A0A7V5JK50-F1
#
_cell.length_a   1.000
_cell.length_b   1.000
_cell.length_c   1.000
_cell.angle_alpha   90.00
_cell.angle_beta   90.00
_cell.angle_gamma   90.00
#
_symmetry.space_group_name_H-M   'P 1'
#
loop_
_entity.id
_entity.type
_entity.pdbx_description
1 polymer ?
#
loop_
_entity_poly.entity_id
_entity_poly.type
_entity_poly.pdbx_seq_one_letter_code
_entity_poly.pdbx_strand_id
1 'polypeptide(L)'
;MSQALSARRCFRLGAVTALALVVGYASPMPLPYFAPLFAWLLAATPAPPIGPRFLVGLVVVAVVGLSVGRLLAPMLMQFPVTAFLLAALGLYFSFYITLNLGKAVLGVFLTMGLMLISVTGILSLPLADAMIDSLAWGLVIAVLAQWLVYPWFPESDPFPPPVAPPGAAQSNWVALRGTLITLPVFWVALAYPATYIPVMMKAVT
;
A
#
# COMPACT_ATOMS: atom_id res chain seq x y z
N MET A 1 -32.46 -12.43 1.70
CA MET A 1 -31.89 -11.08 1.45
C MET A 1 -30.36 -11.02 1.51
N SER A 2 -29.65 -11.94 2.20
CA SER A 2 -28.17 -11.92 2.27
C SER A 2 -27.42 -12.28 0.98
N GLN A 3 -27.95 -13.18 0.15
CA GLN A 3 -27.28 -13.64 -1.09
C GLN A 3 -27.13 -12.55 -2.15
N ALA A 4 -28.13 -11.66 -2.28
CA ALA A 4 -28.10 -10.56 -3.25
C ALA A 4 -27.03 -9.52 -2.90
N LEU A 5 -26.79 -9.25 -1.61
CA LEU A 5 -25.74 -8.36 -1.14
C LEU A 5 -24.34 -8.92 -1.41
N SER A 6 -24.13 -10.21 -1.10
CA SER A 6 -22.85 -10.89 -1.37
C SER A 6 -22.54 -10.92 -2.86
N ALA A 7 -23.52 -11.23 -3.72
CA ALA A 7 -23.34 -11.19 -5.17
C ALA A 7 -22.93 -9.80 -5.66
N ARG A 8 -23.58 -8.73 -5.15
CA ARG A 8 -23.26 -7.35 -5.51
C ARG A 8 -21.84 -6.94 -5.11
N ARG A 9 -21.37 -7.37 -3.93
CA ARG A 9 -19.99 -7.18 -3.47
C ARG A 9 -18.98 -7.88 -4.37
N CYS A 10 -19.25 -9.13 -4.74
CA CYS A 10 -18.40 -9.88 -5.65
C CYS A 10 -18.34 -9.23 -7.05
N PHE A 11 -19.49 -8.80 -7.59
CA PHE A 11 -19.52 -8.11 -8.89
C PHE A 11 -18.81 -6.78 -8.86
N ARG A 12 -18.97 -5.98 -7.80
CA ARG A 12 -18.23 -4.72 -7.64
C ARG A 12 -16.73 -4.98 -7.57
N LEU A 13 -16.30 -5.89 -6.71
CA LEU A 13 -14.89 -6.21 -6.54
C LEU A 13 -14.28 -6.69 -7.86
N GLY A 14 -14.94 -7.63 -8.55
CA GLY A 14 -14.47 -8.15 -9.84
C GLY A 14 -14.48 -7.09 -10.96
N ALA A 15 -15.50 -6.24 -11.04
CA ALA A 15 -15.58 -5.20 -12.06
C ALA A 15 -14.54 -4.09 -11.84
N VAL A 16 -14.31 -3.66 -10.59
CA VAL A 16 -13.29 -2.67 -10.25
C VAL A 16 -11.89 -3.19 -10.58
N THR A 17 -11.57 -4.44 -10.21
CA THR A 17 -10.26 -5.04 -10.50
C THR A 17 -10.05 -5.30 -11.98
N ALA A 18 -11.07 -5.79 -12.70
CA ALA A 18 -10.99 -6.00 -14.14
C ALA A 18 -10.80 -4.69 -14.90
N LEU A 19 -11.51 -3.62 -14.52
CA LEU A 19 -11.37 -2.31 -15.15
C LEU A 19 -9.97 -1.74 -14.89
N ALA A 20 -9.50 -1.79 -13.65
CA ALA A 20 -8.15 -1.34 -13.30
C ALA A 20 -7.06 -2.16 -14.03
N LEU A 21 -7.28 -3.44 -14.27
CA LEU A 21 -6.40 -4.29 -15.07
C LEU A 21 -6.34 -3.80 -16.53
N VAL A 22 -7.50 -3.61 -17.17
CA VAL A 22 -7.55 -3.14 -18.57
C VAL A 22 -6.87 -1.78 -18.72
N VAL A 23 -7.19 -0.83 -17.84
CA VAL A 23 -6.60 0.52 -17.89
C VAL A 23 -5.09 0.48 -17.57
N GLY A 24 -4.69 -0.33 -16.58
CA GLY A 24 -3.28 -0.50 -16.21
C GLY A 24 -2.43 -1.04 -17.36
N TYR A 25 -2.88 -2.11 -18.03
CA TYR A 25 -2.15 -2.72 -19.15
C TYR A 25 -2.28 -1.94 -20.46
N ALA A 26 -3.31 -1.11 -20.64
CA ALA A 26 -3.43 -0.20 -21.78
C ALA A 26 -2.52 1.03 -21.65
N SER A 27 -2.07 1.34 -20.43
CA SER A 27 -1.21 2.48 -20.13
C SER A 27 0.27 2.13 -20.30
N PRO A 28 1.15 3.05 -20.74
CA PRO A 28 2.60 2.80 -20.89
C PRO A 28 3.36 2.77 -19.55
N MET A 29 2.77 2.18 -18.51
CA MET A 29 3.35 2.14 -17.16
C MET A 29 4.36 0.99 -17.03
N PRO A 30 5.47 1.19 -16.31
CA PRO A 30 6.50 0.16 -16.21
C PRO A 30 6.04 -1.07 -15.40
N LEU A 31 5.19 -0.89 -14.38
CA LEU A 31 4.67 -1.99 -13.54
C LEU A 31 3.13 -1.92 -13.47
N PRO A 32 2.42 -2.33 -14.54
CA PRO A 32 0.97 -2.12 -14.67
C PRO A 32 0.13 -2.96 -13.69
N TYR A 33 0.70 -4.02 -13.12
CA TYR A 33 0.02 -4.90 -12.16
C TYR A 33 -0.35 -4.22 -10.83
N PHE A 34 0.26 -3.08 -10.50
CA PHE A 34 -0.09 -2.33 -9.29
C PHE A 34 -1.52 -1.78 -9.34
N ALA A 35 -2.02 -1.37 -10.50
CA ALA A 35 -3.37 -0.85 -10.66
C ALA A 35 -4.46 -1.86 -10.21
N PRO A 36 -4.52 -3.10 -10.74
CA PRO A 36 -5.50 -4.08 -10.30
C PRO A 36 -5.29 -4.54 -8.85
N LEU A 37 -4.04 -4.56 -8.37
CA LEU A 37 -3.74 -4.93 -6.98
C LEU A 37 -4.29 -3.91 -5.98
N PHE A 38 -4.11 -2.61 -6.25
CA PHE A 38 -4.68 -1.56 -5.42
C PHE A 38 -6.20 -1.47 -5.55
N ALA A 39 -6.74 -1.68 -6.75
CA ALA A 39 -8.18 -1.80 -6.96
C ALA A 39 -8.78 -2.92 -6.09
N TRP A 40 -8.09 -4.07 -6.02
CA TRP A 40 -8.51 -5.17 -5.15
C TRP A 40 -8.42 -4.81 -3.67
N LEU A 41 -7.28 -4.26 -3.24
CA LEU A 41 -7.06 -3.86 -1.83
C LEU A 41 -8.13 -2.85 -1.35
N LEU A 42 -8.47 -1.89 -2.20
CA LEU A 42 -9.46 -0.84 -1.91
C LEU A 42 -10.90 -1.36 -1.97
N ALA A 43 -11.21 -2.27 -2.88
CA ALA A 43 -12.55 -2.82 -3.04
C ALA A 43 -12.85 -4.02 -2.12
N ALA A 44 -11.82 -4.64 -1.53
CA ALA A 44 -11.94 -5.80 -0.63
C ALA A 44 -12.64 -5.45 0.69
N THR A 45 -12.44 -4.23 1.20
CA THR A 45 -13.21 -3.75 2.35
C THR A 45 -14.52 -3.13 1.86
N PRO A 46 -15.69 -3.53 2.40
CA PRO A 46 -16.96 -2.93 2.04
C PRO A 46 -17.02 -1.51 2.62
N ALA A 47 -16.53 -0.55 1.84
CA ALA A 47 -16.47 0.86 2.15
C ALA A 47 -16.91 1.69 0.93
N PRO A 48 -17.45 2.90 1.14
CA PRO A 48 -17.74 3.81 0.05
C PRO A 48 -16.43 4.17 -0.68
N PRO A 49 -16.51 4.57 -1.98
CA PRO A 49 -15.34 5.01 -2.72
C PRO A 49 -14.58 6.10 -1.98
N ILE A 50 -13.25 6.02 -2.04
CA ILE A 50 -12.38 7.01 -1.41
C ILE A 50 -12.76 8.41 -1.92
N GLY A 51 -13.04 9.32 -0.99
CA GLY A 51 -13.33 10.71 -1.33
C GLY A 51 -12.10 11.42 -1.93
N PRO A 52 -12.28 12.41 -2.83
CA PRO A 52 -11.18 13.07 -3.53
C PRO A 52 -10.15 13.71 -2.59
N ARG A 53 -10.59 14.25 -1.44
CA ARG A 53 -9.70 14.85 -0.43
C ARG A 53 -8.77 13.82 0.23
N PHE A 54 -9.27 12.61 0.48
CA PHE A 54 -8.47 11.53 1.05
C PHE A 54 -7.53 10.93 0.02
N LEU A 55 -7.94 10.88 -1.26
CA LEU A 55 -7.06 10.49 -2.37
C LEU A 55 -5.86 11.43 -2.47
N VAL A 56 -6.09 12.74 -2.44
CA VAL A 56 -4.98 13.71 -2.46
C VAL A 56 -4.06 13.51 -1.26
N GLY A 57 -4.62 13.35 -0.05
CA GLY A 57 -3.81 13.04 1.14
C GLY A 57 -3.02 11.73 1.03
N LEU A 58 -3.61 10.69 0.46
CA LEU A 58 -2.99 9.39 0.24
C LEU A 58 -1.86 9.49 -0.80
N VAL A 59 -2.09 10.19 -1.91
CA VAL A 59 -1.07 10.43 -2.94
C VAL A 59 0.07 11.28 -2.37
N VAL A 60 -0.22 12.33 -1.61
CA VAL A 60 0.82 13.15 -0.97
C VAL A 60 1.65 12.34 0.02
N VAL A 61 1.01 11.57 0.91
CA VAL A 61 1.74 10.72 1.86
C VAL A 61 2.50 9.61 1.15
N ALA A 62 1.95 9.04 0.08
CA ALA A 62 2.67 8.14 -0.79
C ALA A 62 3.90 8.86 -1.34
N VAL A 63 3.77 9.95 -2.09
CA VAL A 63 4.90 10.71 -2.65
C VAL A 63 5.97 11.06 -1.60
N VAL A 64 5.57 11.49 -0.39
CA VAL A 64 6.51 11.75 0.71
C VAL A 64 7.22 10.47 1.16
N GLY A 65 6.48 9.39 1.42
CA GLY A 65 7.07 8.09 1.81
C GLY A 65 7.95 7.47 0.72
N LEU A 66 7.54 7.62 -0.54
CA LEU A 66 8.25 7.21 -1.76
C LEU A 66 9.56 8.01 -1.90
N SER A 67 9.54 9.32 -1.63
CA SER A 67 10.72 10.19 -1.63
C SER A 67 11.71 9.84 -0.52
N VAL A 68 11.20 9.54 0.68
CA VAL A 68 12.01 9.09 1.81
C VAL A 68 12.67 7.74 1.51
N GLY A 69 11.93 6.79 0.90
CA GLY A 69 12.51 5.50 0.44
C GLY A 69 13.62 5.67 -0.59
N ARG A 70 13.44 6.59 -1.55
CA ARG A 70 14.49 6.95 -2.53
C ARG A 70 15.73 7.55 -1.87
N LEU A 71 15.56 8.38 -0.83
CA LEU A 71 16.67 8.97 -0.07
C LEU A 71 17.35 7.96 0.87
N LEU A 72 16.62 6.95 1.35
CA LEU A 72 17.19 5.88 2.15
C LEU A 72 18.18 5.04 1.34
N ALA A 73 17.95 4.82 0.05
CA ALA A 73 18.87 4.03 -0.80
C ALA A 73 20.35 4.51 -0.76
N PRO A 74 20.69 5.79 -1.03
CA PRO A 74 22.07 6.27 -0.91
C PRO A 74 22.56 6.30 0.54
N MET A 75 21.69 6.56 1.52
CA MET A 75 22.08 6.50 2.94
C MET A 75 22.40 5.07 3.38
N LEU A 76 21.75 4.04 2.84
CA LEU A 76 22.06 2.65 3.14
C LEU A 76 23.44 2.26 2.60
N MET A 77 23.89 2.86 1.51
CA MET A 77 25.24 2.63 0.96
C MET A 77 26.34 3.31 1.77
N GLN A 78 26.10 4.53 2.29
CA GLN A 78 27.13 5.31 3.01
C GLN A 78 27.08 5.12 4.54
N PHE A 79 25.90 4.97 5.11
CA PHE A 79 25.64 4.88 6.55
C PHE A 79 24.61 3.78 6.87
N PRO A 80 24.96 2.49 6.68
CA PRO A 80 24.00 1.38 6.71
C PRO A 80 23.25 1.25 8.03
N VAL A 81 23.92 1.44 9.17
CA VAL A 81 23.30 1.33 10.50
C VAL A 81 22.27 2.44 10.73
N THR A 82 22.61 3.69 10.42
CA THR A 82 21.72 4.83 10.60
C THR A 82 20.49 4.72 9.70
N ALA A 83 20.70 4.35 8.45
CA ALA A 83 19.62 4.25 7.48
C ALA A 83 18.68 3.07 7.79
N PHE A 84 19.21 1.96 8.33
CA PHE A 84 18.43 0.85 8.83
C PHE A 84 17.56 1.23 10.04
N LEU A 85 18.10 2.01 10.99
CA LEU A 85 17.33 2.51 12.13
C LEU A 85 16.21 3.47 11.70
N LEU A 86 16.49 4.35 10.72
CA LEU A 86 15.47 5.22 10.13
C LEU A 86 14.37 4.43 9.43
N ALA A 87 14.73 3.38 8.70
CA ALA A 87 13.76 2.49 8.07
C ALA A 87 12.90 1.75 9.12
N ALA A 88 13.50 1.26 10.20
CA ALA A 88 12.77 0.63 11.31
C ALA A 88 11.82 1.60 12.00
N LEU A 89 12.23 2.85 12.21
CA LEU A 89 11.40 3.90 12.78
C LEU A 89 10.21 4.24 11.86
N GLY A 90 10.47 4.39 10.56
CA GLY A 90 9.41 4.64 9.57
C GLY A 90 8.42 3.48 9.48
N LEU A 91 8.90 2.24 9.60
CA LEU A 91 8.06 1.05 9.61
C LEU A 91 7.18 0.98 10.86
N TYR A 92 7.74 1.31 12.03
CA TYR A 92 6.96 1.45 13.25
C TYR A 92 5.89 2.52 13.12
N PHE A 93 6.22 3.69 12.57
CA PHE A 93 5.26 4.77 12.33
C PHE A 93 4.16 4.34 11.35
N SER A 94 4.51 3.54 10.34
CA SER A 94 3.55 2.98 9.41
C SER A 94 2.57 2.01 10.07
N PHE A 95 3.07 1.05 10.85
CA PHE A 95 2.20 0.16 11.62
C PHE A 95 1.37 0.90 12.66
N TYR A 96 1.93 1.96 13.25
CA TYR A 96 1.20 2.84 14.14
C TYR A 96 0.03 3.53 13.42
N ILE A 97 0.23 4.08 12.21
CA ILE A 97 -0.85 4.65 11.40
C ILE A 97 -1.91 3.60 11.05
N THR A 98 -1.48 2.39 10.67
CA THR A 98 -2.39 1.29 10.33
C THR A 98 -3.28 0.90 11.51
N LEU A 99 -2.70 0.79 12.70
CA LEU A 99 -3.36 0.18 13.87
C LEU A 99 -4.01 1.20 14.81
N ASN A 100 -3.38 2.35 15.06
CA ASN A 100 -3.91 3.39 15.95
C ASN A 100 -4.83 4.38 15.24
N LEU A 101 -4.50 4.79 14.01
CA LEU A 101 -5.27 5.80 13.29
C LEU A 101 -6.40 5.18 12.45
N GLY A 102 -6.48 3.85 12.36
CA GLY A 102 -7.46 3.13 11.54
C GLY A 102 -7.29 3.37 10.04
N LYS A 103 -6.17 3.96 9.61
CA LYS A 103 -5.88 4.31 8.21
C LYS A 103 -5.01 3.22 7.58
N ALA A 104 -5.54 1.99 7.55
CA ALA A 104 -4.79 0.81 7.11
C ALA A 104 -4.17 0.97 5.71
N VAL A 105 -4.92 1.53 4.77
CA VAL A 105 -4.45 1.81 3.41
C VAL A 105 -3.22 2.72 3.43
N LEU A 106 -3.24 3.79 4.24
CA LEU A 106 -2.14 4.75 4.34
C LEU A 106 -0.85 4.09 4.85
N GLY A 107 -0.96 3.22 5.86
CA GLY A 107 0.20 2.50 6.37
C GLY A 107 0.72 1.44 5.39
N VAL A 108 -0.14 0.72 4.67
CA VAL A 108 0.33 -0.23 3.62
C VAL A 108 1.12 0.51 2.53
N PHE A 109 0.66 1.69 2.09
CA PHE A 109 1.42 2.48 1.12
C PHE A 109 2.74 2.99 1.69
N LEU A 110 2.77 3.41 2.96
CA LEU A 110 3.97 3.86 3.62
C LEU A 110 4.98 2.72 3.85
N THR A 111 4.54 1.52 4.21
CA THR A 111 5.40 0.34 4.32
C THR A 111 5.95 -0.07 2.96
N MET A 112 5.12 -0.09 1.90
CA MET A 112 5.58 -0.34 0.53
C MET A 112 6.64 0.69 0.11
N GLY A 113 6.40 1.98 0.36
CA GLY A 113 7.34 3.05 0.02
C GLY A 113 8.67 2.93 0.77
N LEU A 114 8.64 2.62 2.07
CA LEU A 114 9.85 2.48 2.87
C LEU A 114 10.62 1.20 2.57
N MET A 115 9.94 0.09 2.26
CA MET A 115 10.60 -1.20 2.02
C MET A 115 10.95 -1.43 0.55
N LEU A 116 9.95 -1.49 -0.33
CA LEU A 116 10.19 -1.87 -1.72
C LEU A 116 11.10 -0.88 -2.44
N ILE A 117 10.93 0.42 -2.19
CA ILE A 117 11.69 1.46 -2.92
C ILE A 117 13.09 1.60 -2.37
N SER A 118 13.27 1.48 -1.05
CA SER A 118 14.62 1.48 -0.48
C SER A 118 15.44 0.30 -1.01
N VAL A 119 14.84 -0.90 -1.08
CA VAL A 119 15.52 -2.10 -1.59
C VAL A 119 15.79 -2.00 -3.09
N THR A 120 14.82 -1.57 -3.89
CA THR A 120 15.02 -1.40 -5.34
C THR A 120 15.94 -0.24 -5.69
N GLY A 121 15.96 0.82 -4.87
CA GLY A 121 16.87 1.95 -5.02
C GLY A 121 18.34 1.57 -4.81
N ILE A 122 18.62 0.52 -4.03
CA ILE A 122 19.97 -0.04 -3.90
C ILE A 122 20.41 -0.73 -5.19
N LEU A 123 19.48 -1.36 -5.92
CA LEU A 123 19.76 -1.97 -7.22
C LEU A 123 19.99 -0.90 -8.28
N SER A 124 19.04 0.04 -8.42
CA SER A 124 19.23 1.23 -9.24
C SER A 124 18.17 2.30 -8.94
N LEU A 125 18.57 3.57 -9.04
CA LEU A 125 17.65 4.70 -8.91
C LEU A 125 16.56 4.75 -9.99
N PRO A 126 16.81 4.42 -11.27
CA PRO A 126 15.77 4.37 -12.29
C PRO A 126 14.69 3.31 -12.01
N LEU A 127 15.06 2.14 -11.45
CA LEU A 127 14.07 1.15 -11.04
C LEU A 127 13.20 1.68 -9.89
N ALA A 128 13.79 2.34 -8.90
CA ALA A 128 13.05 2.99 -7.83
C ALA A 128 12.06 4.03 -8.38
N ASP A 129 12.49 4.88 -9.32
CA ASP A 129 11.62 5.87 -9.97
C ASP A 129 10.46 5.20 -10.73
N ALA A 130 10.73 4.11 -11.47
CA ALA A 130 9.69 3.33 -12.14
C ALA A 130 8.67 2.71 -11.16
N MET A 131 9.11 2.28 -9.97
CA MET A 131 8.21 1.82 -8.92
C MET A 131 7.34 2.95 -8.37
N ILE A 132 7.93 4.11 -8.11
CA ILE A 132 7.22 5.31 -7.63
C ILE A 132 6.10 5.68 -8.59
N ASP A 133 6.43 5.81 -9.88
CA ASP A 133 5.47 6.17 -10.92
C ASP A 133 4.34 5.15 -11.01
N SER A 134 4.67 3.86 -10.99
CA SER A 134 3.68 2.79 -11.06
C SER A 134 2.78 2.74 -9.81
N LEU A 135 3.33 3.02 -8.63
CA LEU A 135 2.56 3.09 -7.39
C LEU A 135 1.58 4.26 -7.40
N ALA A 136 2.05 5.45 -7.78
CA ALA A 136 1.24 6.66 -7.81
C ALA A 136 0.09 6.54 -8.83
N TRP A 137 0.41 6.12 -10.05
CA TRP A 137 -0.58 5.96 -11.10
C TRP A 137 -1.51 4.77 -10.88
N GLY A 138 -0.98 3.65 -10.37
CA GLY A 138 -1.80 2.49 -10.06
C GLY A 138 -2.89 2.82 -9.05
N LEU A 139 -2.57 3.66 -8.05
CA LEU A 139 -3.53 4.15 -7.07
C LEU A 139 -4.60 5.06 -7.72
N VAL A 140 -4.19 5.99 -8.58
CA VAL A 140 -5.14 6.86 -9.30
C VAL A 140 -6.11 6.03 -10.15
N ILE A 141 -5.59 5.08 -10.93
CA ILE A 141 -6.40 4.18 -11.76
C ILE A 141 -7.37 3.37 -10.90
N ALA A 142 -6.89 2.81 -9.77
CA ALA A 142 -7.72 2.03 -8.87
C ALA A 142 -8.91 2.82 -8.32
N VAL A 143 -8.70 4.08 -7.92
CA VAL A 143 -9.79 4.91 -7.40
C VAL A 143 -10.74 5.36 -8.51
N LEU A 144 -10.23 5.72 -9.68
CA LEU A 144 -11.07 6.04 -10.84
C LEU A 144 -11.95 4.85 -11.24
N ALA A 145 -11.39 3.64 -11.24
CA ALA A 145 -12.14 2.42 -11.47
C ALA A 145 -13.26 2.22 -10.43
N GLN A 146 -12.96 2.47 -9.16
CA GLN A 146 -13.95 2.39 -8.09
C GLN A 146 -15.06 3.43 -8.26
N TRP A 147 -14.72 4.66 -8.65
CA TRP A 147 -15.71 5.72 -8.92
C TRP A 147 -16.60 5.41 -10.12
N LEU A 148 -16.06 4.76 -11.14
CA LEU A 148 -16.81 4.40 -12.34
C LEU A 148 -17.75 3.20 -12.11
N VAL A 149 -17.33 2.22 -11.31
CA VAL A 149 -18.12 1.00 -11.04
C VAL A 149 -19.14 1.22 -9.92
N TYR A 150 -18.85 2.08 -8.94
CA TYR A 150 -19.73 2.30 -7.79
C TYR A 150 -21.17 2.71 -8.15
N PRO A 151 -21.43 3.57 -9.16
CA PRO A 151 -22.80 3.88 -9.63
C PRO A 151 -23.58 2.69 -10.16
N TRP A 152 -22.92 1.68 -10.75
CA TRP A 152 -23.57 0.46 -11.23
C TRP A 152 -23.88 -0.52 -10.11
N PHE A 153 -23.06 -0.52 -9.05
CA PHE A 153 -23.21 -1.40 -7.89
C PHE A 153 -23.15 -0.64 -6.55
N PRO A 154 -24.06 0.30 -6.27
CA PRO A 154 -24.03 1.07 -5.02
C PRO A 154 -24.32 0.18 -3.81
N GLU A 155 -23.59 0.30 -2.72
CA GLU A 155 -23.98 -0.32 -1.44
C GLU A 155 -24.88 0.66 -0.68
N SER A 156 -26.14 0.27 -0.46
CA SER A 156 -27.19 1.09 0.17
C SER A 156 -27.47 0.72 1.63
N ASP A 157 -26.84 -0.33 2.14
CA ASP A 157 -26.98 -0.76 3.54
C ASP A 157 -25.93 -0.10 4.44
N PRO A 158 -26.22 0.09 5.74
CA PRO A 158 -25.26 0.67 6.67
C PRO A 158 -23.96 -0.13 6.64
N PHE A 159 -22.87 0.56 6.31
CA PHE A 159 -21.54 -0.02 6.38
C PHE A 159 -21.32 -0.55 7.81
N PRO A 160 -20.72 -1.74 7.96
CA PRO A 160 -20.34 -2.22 9.28
C PRO A 160 -19.56 -1.12 10.00
N PRO A 161 -19.87 -0.81 11.27
CA PRO A 161 -19.12 0.20 12.00
C PRO A 161 -17.64 -0.18 11.97
N PRO A 162 -16.72 0.77 11.75
CA PRO A 162 -15.29 0.51 11.80
C PRO A 162 -14.96 -0.23 13.10
N VAL A 163 -14.18 -1.31 13.02
CA VAL A 163 -13.73 -2.04 14.20
C VAL A 163 -13.03 -1.02 15.10
N ALA A 164 -13.47 -0.92 16.37
CA ALA A 164 -12.91 0.02 17.31
C ALA A 164 -11.38 -0.21 17.41
N PRO A 165 -10.57 0.86 17.33
CA PRO A 165 -9.13 0.71 17.44
C PRO A 165 -8.79 0.08 18.80
N PRO A 166 -7.84 -0.88 18.86
CA PRO A 166 -7.40 -1.45 20.11
C PRO A 166 -6.85 -0.35 21.04
N GLY A 167 -6.97 -0.51 22.36
CA GLY A 167 -6.50 0.49 23.33
C GLY A 167 -5.03 0.88 23.09
N ALA A 168 -4.69 2.17 23.28
CA ALA A 168 -3.42 2.76 22.83
C ALA A 168 -2.15 1.97 23.25
N ALA A 169 -2.13 1.43 24.47
CA ALA A 169 -1.00 0.61 24.94
C ALA A 169 -0.89 -0.74 24.19
N GLN A 170 -2.03 -1.39 23.94
CA GLN A 170 -2.09 -2.65 23.20
C GLN A 170 -1.78 -2.44 21.72
N SER A 171 -2.23 -1.32 21.15
CA SER A 171 -1.95 -0.96 19.76
C SER A 171 -0.48 -0.62 19.52
N ASN A 172 0.19 0.09 20.43
CA ASN A 172 1.64 0.32 20.34
C ASN A 172 2.44 -0.98 20.39
N TRP A 173 2.02 -1.91 21.25
CA TRP A 173 2.65 -3.24 21.34
C TRP A 173 2.45 -4.06 20.07
N VAL A 174 1.25 -4.02 19.46
CA VAL A 174 0.99 -4.69 18.18
C VAL A 174 1.77 -4.05 17.04
N ALA A 175 1.90 -2.71 17.01
CA ALA A 175 2.72 -2.01 16.04
C ALA A 175 4.22 -2.37 16.17
N LEU A 176 4.71 -2.46 17.41
CA LEU A 176 6.09 -2.89 17.69
C LEU A 176 6.32 -4.33 17.23
N ARG A 177 5.38 -5.25 17.49
CA ARG A 177 5.44 -6.63 17.00
C ARG A 177 5.46 -6.71 15.49
N GLY A 178 4.59 -5.97 14.81
CA GLY A 178 4.58 -5.89 13.34
C GLY A 178 5.95 -5.46 12.81
N THR A 179 6.49 -4.39 13.38
CA THR A 179 7.83 -3.88 13.05
C THR A 179 8.91 -4.94 13.25
N LEU A 180 8.92 -5.61 14.40
CA LEU A 180 9.93 -6.62 14.76
C LEU A 180 9.87 -7.84 13.83
N ILE A 181 8.67 -8.19 13.34
CA ILE A 181 8.45 -9.32 12.44
C ILE A 181 8.94 -8.99 11.02
N THR A 182 8.71 -7.76 10.52
CA THR A 182 9.12 -7.39 9.16
C THR A 182 10.59 -6.97 9.07
N LEU A 183 11.19 -6.50 10.16
CA LEU A 183 12.60 -6.10 10.24
C LEU A 183 13.61 -7.14 9.71
N PRO A 184 13.55 -8.43 10.11
CA PRO A 184 14.47 -9.44 9.57
C PRO A 184 14.28 -9.67 8.07
N VAL A 185 13.04 -9.59 7.56
CA VAL A 185 12.76 -9.68 6.13
C VAL A 185 13.38 -8.50 5.38
N PHE A 186 13.29 -7.29 5.95
CA PHE A 186 13.95 -6.11 5.43
C PHE A 186 15.45 -6.28 5.36
N TRP A 187 16.07 -6.74 6.44
CA TRP A 187 17.51 -6.95 6.49
C TRP A 187 18.01 -7.97 5.46
N VAL A 188 17.31 -9.10 5.30
CA VAL A 188 17.66 -10.12 4.29
C VAL A 188 17.51 -9.57 2.86
N ALA A 189 16.48 -8.79 2.59
CA ALA A 189 16.28 -8.18 1.27
C ALA A 189 17.33 -7.12 0.95
N LEU A 190 17.87 -6.41 1.95
CA LEU A 190 19.00 -5.52 1.76
C LEU A 190 20.29 -6.27 1.41
N ALA A 191 20.50 -7.44 2.02
CA ALA A 191 21.66 -8.27 1.75
C ALA A 191 21.62 -8.93 0.37
N TYR A 192 20.43 -9.30 -0.11
CA TYR A 192 20.24 -10.02 -1.38
C TYR A 192 19.04 -9.44 -2.19
N PRO A 193 19.13 -8.20 -2.66
CA PRO A 193 17.98 -7.48 -3.22
C PRO A 193 17.38 -8.13 -4.47
N ALA A 194 18.19 -8.71 -5.36
CA ALA A 194 17.67 -9.34 -6.57
C ALA A 194 16.86 -10.63 -6.30
N THR A 195 17.20 -11.37 -5.24
CA THR A 195 16.61 -12.70 -4.96
C THR A 195 15.36 -12.61 -4.09
N TYR A 196 15.18 -11.53 -3.31
CA TYR A 196 14.15 -11.45 -2.26
C TYR A 196 13.04 -10.42 -2.49
N ILE A 197 13.02 -9.69 -3.62
CA ILE A 197 11.89 -8.84 -4.02
C ILE A 197 10.54 -9.59 -3.97
N PRO A 198 10.41 -10.85 -4.48
CA PRO A 198 9.15 -11.59 -4.41
C PRO A 198 8.72 -11.91 -2.97
N VAL A 199 9.69 -12.19 -2.09
CA VAL A 199 9.44 -12.49 -0.66
C VAL A 199 8.97 -11.22 0.08
N MET A 200 9.52 -10.06 -0.28
CA MET A 200 9.07 -8.78 0.27
C MET A 200 7.63 -8.43 -0.10
N MET A 201 7.20 -8.67 -1.33
CA MET A 201 5.81 -8.41 -1.71
C MET A 201 4.82 -9.19 -0.85
N LYS A 202 5.13 -10.45 -0.49
CA LYS A 202 4.31 -11.26 0.42
C LYS A 202 4.37 -10.78 1.88
N ALA A 203 5.50 -10.23 2.32
CA ALA A 203 5.66 -9.80 3.72
C ALA A 203 4.93 -8.49 4.03
N VAL A 204 4.58 -7.71 3.01
CA VAL A 204 3.90 -6.41 3.13
C VAL A 204 2.38 -6.54 3.04
N THR A 205 1.86 -7.59 2.39
CA THR A 205 0.43 -7.93 2.28
C THR A 205 -0.04 -8.80 3.44
#